data_AF-A0A1G5FTK1-F1
#
_entry.id   AF-A0A1G5FTK1-F1
#
_cell.length_a   1.000
_cell.length_b   1.000
_cell.length_c   1.000
_cell.angle_alpha   90.00
_cell.angle_beta   90.00
_cell.angle_gamma   90.00
#
_symmetry.space_group_name_H-M   'P 1'
#
loop_
_entity.id
_entity.type
_entity.pdbx_description
1 polymer ?
#
loop_
_entity_poly.entity_id
_entity_poly.type
_entity_poly.pdbx_seq_one_letter_code
_entity_poly.pdbx_strand_id
1 'polypeptide(L)' 'MKVSNLYISQVKRKCGIEVGKNYNLPKNEDSRQPQCPEDKESAIVEALKHFKMNS' A
#
# COMPACT_ATOMS: atom_id res chain seq x y z
N MET A 1 -11.19 8.20 -7.67
CA MET A 1 -10.48 6.91 -7.90
C MET A 1 -10.73 6.00 -6.69
N LYS A 2 -10.96 4.69 -6.88
CA LYS A 2 -11.07 3.73 -5.76
C LYS A 2 -9.71 3.05 -5.53
N VAL A 3 -9.22 3.11 -4.29
CA VAL A 3 -7.97 2.49 -3.85
C VAL A 3 -8.30 1.48 -2.74
N SER A 4 -7.69 0.30 -2.77
CA SER A 4 -7.87 -0.72 -1.74
C SER A 4 -6.90 -0.50 -0.57
N ASN A 5 -7.27 -0.95 0.62
CA ASN A 5 -6.38 -0.90 1.79
C ASN A 5 -5.06 -1.65 1.55
N LEU A 6 -5.09 -2.72 0.75
CA LEU A 6 -3.90 -3.47 0.35
C LEU A 6 -2.87 -2.56 -0.34
N TYR A 7 -3.30 -1.77 -1.31
CA TYR A 7 -2.41 -0.87 -2.05
C TYR A 7 -1.85 0.24 -1.17
N ILE A 8 -2.67 0.81 -0.28
CA ILE A 8 -2.21 1.78 0.71
C ILE A 8 -1.11 1.17 1.60
N SER A 9 -1.30 -0.06 2.08
CA SER A 9 -0.29 -0.75 2.89
C SER A 9 0.99 -1.07 2.12
N GLN A 10 0.90 -1.46 0.84
CA GLN A 10 2.07 -1.72 0.00
C GLN A 10 2.90 -0.45 -0.19
N VAL A 11 2.26 0.68 -0.54
CA VAL A 11 2.95 1.96 -0.74
C VAL A 11 3.55 2.49 0.57
N LYS A 12 2.82 2.39 1.69
CA LYS A 12 3.36 2.75 3.01
C LYS A 12 4.65 1.99 3.34
N ARG A 13 4.70 0.68 3.09
CA ARG A 13 5.94 -0.12 3.27
C ARG A 13 7.07 0.36 2.37
N LYS A 14 6.79 0.69 1.10
CA LYS A 14 7.79 1.24 0.17
C LYS A 14 8.36 2.58 0.67
N CYS A 15 7.54 3.40 1.31
CA CYS A 15 7.95 4.68 1.90
C CYS A 15 8.56 4.54 3.32
N GLY A 16 8.78 3.32 3.83
CA GLY A 16 9.30 3.09 5.18
C GLY A 16 8.32 3.41 6.31
N ILE A 17 7.02 3.55 6.01
CA ILE A 17 5.98 3.82 7.00
C ILE A 17 5.49 2.48 7.56
N GLU A 18 5.53 2.35 8.89
CA GLU A 18 5.01 1.17 9.56
C GLU A 18 3.52 0.96 9.25
N VAL A 19 3.17 -0.29 8.99
CA VAL A 19 1.79 -0.72 8.76
C VAL A 19 1.44 -1.82 9.75
N GLY A 20 0.22 -1.74 10.29
CA GLY A 20 -0.29 -2.77 11.19
C GLY A 20 -0.32 -4.16 10.56
N LYS A 21 -0.52 -5.18 11.40
CA LYS A 21 -0.63 -6.58 10.95
C LYS A 21 -1.75 -6.72 9.91
N ASN A 22 -1.43 -7.40 8.82
CA ASN A 22 -2.44 -7.79 7.84
C ASN A 22 -3.04 -9.13 8.29
N TYR A 23 -4.34 -9.12 8.60
CA TYR A 23 -5.06 -10.33 9.03
C TYR A 23 -5.63 -11.14 7.85
N ASN A 24 -5.63 -10.58 6.65
CA ASN A 24 -5.99 -11.30 5.41
C ASN A 24 -4.76 -12.06 4.92
N LEU A 25 -4.46 -13.16 5.60
CA LEU A 25 -3.35 -14.02 5.23
C LEU A 25 -3.69 -14.77 3.94
N PRO A 26 -2.72 -14.93 3.01
CA PRO A 26 -2.90 -15.77 1.85
C PRO A 26 -3.19 -17.22 2.28
N LYS A 27 -4.07 -17.90 1.54
CA LYS A 27 -4.43 -19.30 1.84
C LYS A 27 -3.28 -20.28 1.55
N ASN A 28 -2.42 -19.94 0.59
CA ASN A 28 -1.24 -20.72 0.20
C ASN A 28 -0.03 -19.78 0.08
N GLU A 29 1.19 -20.27 0.36
CA GLU A 29 2.42 -19.48 0.27
C GLU A 29 2.67 -18.90 -1.13
N ASP A 30 2.22 -19.59 -2.19
CA ASP A 30 2.31 -19.14 -3.59
C ASP A 30 1.25 -18.11 -3.99
N SER A 31 0.35 -17.71 -3.07
CA SER A 31 -0.70 -16.74 -3.39
C SER A 31 -0.09 -15.34 -3.52
N ARG A 32 0.32 -14.99 -4.74
CA ARG A 32 0.84 -13.65 -5.06
C ARG A 32 -0.29 -12.63 -4.89
N GLN A 33 -0.13 -11.71 -3.95
CA GLN A 33 -1.04 -10.59 -3.83
C GLN A 33 -0.85 -9.63 -5.01
N PRO A 34 -1.94 -9.04 -5.55
CA PRO A 34 -1.83 -8.06 -6.62
C PRO A 34 -0.97 -6.88 -6.17
N GLN A 35 -0.06 -6.45 -7.04
CA GLN A 35 0.75 -5.26 -6.82
C GLN A 35 -0.04 -4.01 -7.17
N CYS A 36 0.20 -2.93 -6.42
CA CYS A 36 -0.40 -1.64 -6.72
C CYS A 36 -0.02 -1.20 -8.15
N PRO A 37 -1.01 -0.90 -9.00
CA PRO A 37 -0.77 -0.22 -10.27
C PRO A 37 -0.14 1.16 -10.06
N GLU A 38 0.64 1.63 -11.04
CA GLU A 38 1.44 2.86 -10.95
C GLU A 38 0.58 4.11 -10.73
N ASP A 39 -0.55 4.23 -11.43
CA ASP A 39 -1.49 5.36 -11.28
C ASP A 39 -2.00 5.50 -9.84
N LYS A 40 -2.30 4.37 -9.20
CA LYS A 40 -2.73 4.32 -7.80
C LYS A 40 -1.58 4.57 -6.85
N GLU A 41 -0.39 4.06 -7.16
CA GLU A 41 0.80 4.29 -6.35
C GLU A 41 1.13 5.79 -6.29
N SER A 42 1.16 6.47 -7.43
CA SER A 42 1.37 7.92 -7.49
C SER A 42 0.34 8.69 -6.68
N ALA A 43 -0.95 8.36 -6.81
CA ALA A 43 -2.02 9.01 -6.04
C ALA A 43 -1.87 8.79 -4.52
N ILE A 44 -1.45 7.59 -4.09
CA ILE A 44 -1.22 7.30 -2.67
C ILE A 44 0.02 8.05 -2.16
N VAL A 45 1.13 8.06 -2.92
CA VAL A 45 2.35 8.78 -2.55
C VAL A 45 2.10 10.27 -2.42
N GLU A 46 1.34 10.87 -3.34
CA GLU A 46 0.95 12.28 -3.28
C GLU A 46 0.09 12.57 -2.05
N ALA A 47 -0.90 11.72 -1.74
CA ALA A 47 -1.69 11.87 -0.52
C ALA A 47 -0.81 11.77 0.74
N LEU A 48 0.12 10.80 0.80
CA LEU A 48 1.04 10.66 1.92
C LEU A 48 1.96 11.89 2.07
N LYS A 49 2.41 12.52 0.97
CA LYS A 49 3.15 13.79 0.98
C LYS A 49 2.31 14.94 1.52
N HIS A 50 1.06 15.06 1.07
CA HIS A 50 0.13 16.09 1.51
C HIS A 50 -0.07 16.06 3.04
N PHE A 51 -0.16 14.86 3.61
CA PHE A 51 -0.26 14.65 5.06
C PHE A 51 1.09 14.63 5.79
N LYS A 52 2.21 14.92 5.12
CA LYS A 52 3.57 14.93 5.68
C LYS A 52 3.95 13.59 6.33
N MET A 53 3.48 12.49 5.74
CA MET A 53 3.74 11.12 6.20
C MET A 53 4.90 10.45 5.46
N ASN A 54 5.29 10.96 4.28
CA ASN A 54 6.56 10.64 3.65
C ASN A 54 7.33 11.96 3.47
N SER A 55 8.58 12.00 3.93
CA SER A 55 9.52 13.11 3.81
C SER A 55 10.76 12.64 3.07
#